data_AF-A0A8C1CMT0-F1
#
_entry.id   AF-A0A8C1CMT0-F1
#
_cell.length_a   1.000
_cell.length_b   1.000
_cell.length_c   1.000
_cell.angle_alpha   90.00
_cell.angle_beta   90.00
_cell.angle_gamma   90.00
#
_symmetry.space_group_name_H-M   'P 1'
#
loop_
_entity.id
_entity.type
_entity.pdbx_description
1 polymer ?
#
loop_
_entity_poly.entity_id
_entity_poly.type
_entity_poly.pdbx_seq_one_letter_code
_entity_poly.pdbx_strand_id
1 'polypeptide(L)'
;MLRFIFFLMCLLQLRHTVLSVTEAVTAKPIIINGTYINPELGKYHARLRTLARSCLDIKEKNNASQDGMYILTTESGTYYQAFCDMTTAGGGWTLVASVHENNIKGKCSLGDRWSSQQGNDQNLPEGDGTWANTVTFGSAEGSTSDDYKNPGYYDISAKDVSVWHVPNNEQLKSWTSSAILRYHTESQFLTEHGGNLYHLFKKYPVRFGAGQCKSDMGPSSPVVYDTGDKDSTANLYGPSVGKEFESGFITFRVFNADQAAVAMCSGVKPTECNPQHYCIGGGGFFSDHQQCGDFTALKQASKHLTQSAVLLFYR
;
A
#
# COMPACT_ATOMS: atom_id res chain seq x y z
N MET A 1 54.64 29.55 -46.01
CA MET A 1 53.23 29.19 -45.73
C MET A 1 53.14 28.23 -44.53
N LEU A 2 53.58 28.65 -43.35
CA LEU A 2 53.59 27.77 -42.15
C LEU A 2 53.48 28.57 -40.83
N ARG A 3 52.74 29.69 -40.85
CA ARG A 3 52.38 30.45 -39.64
C ARG A 3 50.88 30.74 -39.51
N PHE A 4 50.09 30.45 -40.55
CA PHE A 4 48.63 30.60 -40.53
C PHE A 4 47.86 29.31 -40.22
N ILE A 5 48.53 28.15 -40.15
CA ILE A 5 47.89 26.85 -39.86
C ILE A 5 47.88 26.54 -38.35
N PHE A 6 48.82 27.09 -37.57
CA PHE A 6 48.86 26.86 -36.12
C PHE A 6 47.79 27.63 -35.33
N PHE A 7 47.28 28.75 -35.86
CA PHE A 7 46.23 29.51 -35.18
C PHE A 7 44.82 28.92 -35.37
N LEU A 8 44.61 28.10 -36.41
CA LEU A 8 43.30 27.50 -36.68
C LEU A 8 43.09 26.15 -35.96
N MET A 9 44.15 25.43 -35.60
CA MET A 9 44.01 24.21 -34.77
C MET A 9 43.88 24.49 -33.27
N CYS A 10 44.33 25.65 -32.77
CA CYS A 10 44.17 26.00 -31.36
C CYS A 10 42.74 26.46 -31.01
N LEU A 11 41.96 26.91 -32.01
CA LEU A 11 40.54 27.28 -31.85
C LEU A 11 39.57 26.11 -32.03
N LEU A 12 40.04 24.97 -32.55
CA LEU A 12 39.24 23.75 -32.74
C LEU A 12 39.45 22.69 -31.64
N GLN A 13 40.43 22.85 -30.74
CA GLN A 13 40.56 22.03 -29.53
C GLN A 13 39.98 22.66 -28.26
N LEU A 14 39.48 23.90 -28.32
CA LEU A 14 38.78 24.53 -27.19
C LEU A 14 37.25 24.32 -27.25
N ARG A 15 36.78 23.20 -27.79
CA ARG A 15 35.33 22.93 -27.91
C ARG A 15 34.79 21.67 -27.23
N HIS A 16 35.61 20.88 -26.54
CA HIS A 16 35.10 19.77 -25.75
C HIS A 16 35.92 19.58 -24.47
N THR A 17 35.71 20.46 -23.50
CA THR A 17 35.96 20.17 -22.07
C THR A 17 35.25 21.24 -21.24
N VAL A 18 33.93 21.24 -21.32
CA VAL A 18 33.11 21.66 -20.18
C VAL A 18 32.30 20.43 -19.81
N LEU A 19 32.89 19.58 -18.97
CA LEU A 19 32.08 18.74 -18.08
C LEU A 19 31.28 19.72 -17.23
N SER A 20 30.08 20.06 -17.70
CA SER A 20 29.04 20.62 -16.86
C SER A 20 28.59 19.51 -15.91
N VAL A 21 29.37 19.27 -14.86
CA VAL A 21 28.81 18.75 -13.62
C VAL A 21 27.99 19.91 -13.04
N THR A 22 26.83 20.15 -13.61
CA THR A 22 25.74 20.74 -12.84
C THR A 22 25.19 19.62 -11.98
N GLU A 23 25.94 19.27 -10.93
CA GLU A 23 25.25 18.87 -9.72
C GLU A 23 24.34 20.04 -9.40
N ALA A 24 23.04 19.85 -9.62
CA ALA A 24 22.04 20.74 -9.08
C ALA A 24 22.10 20.58 -7.56
N VAL A 25 23.10 21.21 -6.93
CA VAL A 25 23.14 21.41 -5.49
C VAL A 25 22.00 22.37 -5.22
N THR A 26 20.83 21.84 -4.90
CA THR A 26 19.76 22.62 -4.29
C THR A 26 20.33 23.16 -2.98
N ALA A 27 20.73 24.42 -3.01
CA ALA A 27 21.25 25.10 -1.83
C ALA A 27 20.23 24.96 -0.70
N LYS A 28 20.63 24.35 0.43
CA LYS A 28 19.77 24.29 1.61
C LYS A 28 19.40 25.73 1.99
N PRO A 29 18.10 26.05 2.10
CA PRO A 29 17.68 27.42 2.37
C PRO A 29 18.16 27.83 3.75
N ILE A 30 18.73 29.03 3.85
CA ILE A 30 19.13 29.61 5.12
C ILE A 30 17.88 30.19 5.78
N ILE A 31 17.58 29.70 6.99
CA ILE A 31 16.45 30.15 7.82
C ILE A 31 17.05 30.87 9.04
N ILE A 32 16.60 32.09 9.31
CA ILE A 32 16.95 32.84 10.52
C ILE A 32 15.66 33.13 11.28
N ASN A 33 15.61 32.74 12.56
CA ASN A 33 14.42 32.93 13.42
C ASN A 33 13.11 32.46 12.78
N GLY A 34 13.15 31.33 12.05
CA GLY A 34 11.97 30.74 11.42
C GLY A 34 11.52 31.37 10.10
N THR A 35 12.24 32.35 9.55
CA THR A 35 11.90 32.98 8.26
C THR A 35 13.00 32.79 7.21
N TYR A 36 12.59 32.68 5.94
CA TYR A 36 13.50 32.58 4.81
C TYR A 36 14.18 33.92 4.57
N ILE A 37 15.51 33.92 4.48
CA ILE A 37 16.29 35.13 4.17
C ILE A 37 15.92 35.70 2.80
N ASN A 38 15.62 34.84 1.83
CA ASN A 38 15.16 35.24 0.51
C ASN A 38 13.65 34.91 0.36
N PRO A 39 12.76 35.92 0.36
CA PRO A 39 11.32 35.72 0.22
C PRO A 39 10.91 35.08 -1.11
N GLU A 40 11.63 35.33 -2.21
CA GLU A 40 11.35 34.73 -3.51
C GLU A 40 11.78 33.26 -3.56
N LEU A 41 12.90 32.90 -2.90
CA LEU A 41 13.25 31.50 -2.67
C LEU A 41 12.25 30.82 -1.74
N GLY A 42 11.73 31.55 -0.74
CA GLY A 42 10.63 31.09 0.13
C GLY A 42 9.34 30.83 -0.65
N LYS A 43 8.98 31.69 -1.62
CA LYS A 43 7.85 31.48 -2.53
C LYS A 43 8.09 30.32 -3.50
N TYR A 44 9.31 30.17 -4.02
CA TYR A 44 9.69 29.04 -4.87
C TYR A 44 9.66 27.72 -4.09
N HIS A 45 10.20 27.68 -2.87
CA HIS A 45 10.07 26.55 -1.94
C HIS A 45 8.61 26.28 -1.56
N ALA A 46 7.79 27.31 -1.34
CA ALA A 46 6.37 27.16 -1.07
C ALA A 46 5.58 26.61 -2.29
N ARG A 47 5.96 27.01 -3.52
CA ARG A 47 5.43 26.45 -4.78
C ARG A 47 5.95 25.04 -5.08
N LEU A 48 7.14 24.69 -4.62
CA LEU A 48 7.61 23.31 -4.60
C LEU A 48 6.92 22.48 -3.49
N ARG A 49 6.39 23.14 -2.45
CA ARG A 49 5.54 22.56 -1.40
C ARG A 49 4.05 22.55 -1.74
N THR A 50 3.57 23.15 -2.83
CA THR A 50 2.20 22.97 -3.33
C THR A 50 2.03 21.62 -4.03
N LEU A 51 2.58 20.56 -3.44
CA LEU A 51 2.34 19.18 -3.83
C LEU A 51 1.28 18.63 -2.89
N ALA A 52 0.31 17.94 -3.48
CA ALA A 52 -0.82 17.39 -2.76
C ALA A 52 -0.39 16.25 -1.83
N ARG A 53 -1.11 16.10 -0.72
CA ARG A 53 -0.86 15.02 0.26
C ARG A 53 -1.50 13.70 -0.14
N SER A 54 -2.55 13.76 -0.95
CA SER A 54 -3.33 12.61 -1.41
C SER A 54 -3.91 12.87 -2.79
N CYS A 55 -4.46 11.83 -3.42
CA CYS A 55 -5.23 11.96 -4.65
C CYS A 55 -6.50 12.79 -4.44
N LEU A 56 -7.13 12.72 -3.27
CA LEU A 56 -8.28 13.56 -2.92
C LEU A 56 -7.90 15.05 -2.93
N ASP A 57 -6.76 15.41 -2.34
CA ASP A 57 -6.22 16.77 -2.39
C ASP A 57 -6.06 17.27 -3.84
N ILE A 58 -5.51 16.44 -4.74
CA ILE A 58 -5.35 16.77 -6.15
C ILE A 58 -6.72 16.97 -6.79
N LYS A 59 -7.65 16.06 -6.51
CA LYS A 59 -8.99 16.09 -7.08
C LYS A 59 -9.73 17.37 -6.69
N GLU A 60 -9.71 17.75 -5.42
CA GLU A 60 -10.41 18.94 -4.93
C GLU A 60 -9.74 20.24 -5.36
N LYS A 61 -8.40 20.31 -5.33
CA LYS A 61 -7.66 21.56 -5.63
C LYS A 61 -7.53 21.82 -7.13
N ASN A 62 -7.38 20.76 -7.92
CA ASN A 62 -7.04 20.87 -9.34
C ASN A 62 -8.14 20.33 -10.26
N ASN A 63 -9.27 19.87 -9.71
CA ASN A 63 -10.37 19.24 -10.45
C ASN A 63 -9.92 18.07 -11.33
N ALA A 64 -8.92 17.31 -10.84
CA ALA A 64 -8.39 16.16 -11.56
C ALA A 64 -9.44 15.05 -11.65
N SER A 65 -9.60 14.50 -12.85
CA SER A 65 -10.66 13.53 -13.16
C SER A 65 -10.14 12.25 -13.83
N GLN A 66 -8.85 12.16 -14.14
CA GLN A 66 -8.27 11.02 -14.84
C GLN A 66 -7.54 10.11 -13.86
N ASP A 67 -7.80 8.81 -13.93
CA ASP A 67 -7.01 7.82 -13.22
C ASP A 67 -5.56 7.83 -13.73
N GLY A 68 -4.58 7.58 -12.86
CA GLY A 68 -3.19 7.51 -13.29
C GLY A 68 -2.17 7.75 -12.19
N MET A 69 -0.91 7.90 -12.59
CA MET A 69 0.21 8.15 -11.68
C MET A 69 0.33 9.63 -11.35
N TYR A 70 0.41 9.96 -10.06
CA TYR A 70 0.59 11.32 -9.56
C TYR A 70 1.75 11.38 -8.57
N ILE A 71 2.34 12.58 -8.44
CA ILE A 71 3.37 12.88 -7.45
C ILE A 71 2.71 13.48 -6.21
N LEU A 72 2.98 12.89 -5.05
CA LEU A 72 2.49 13.30 -3.74
C LEU A 72 3.66 13.64 -2.82
N THR A 73 3.34 14.29 -1.70
CA THR A 73 4.31 14.59 -0.64
C THR A 73 3.75 14.24 0.73
N THR A 74 4.61 13.87 1.67
CA THR A 74 4.25 13.69 3.09
C THR A 74 4.30 15.00 3.87
N GLU A 75 3.95 14.99 5.16
CA GLU A 75 4.02 16.19 6.00
C GLU A 75 5.45 16.65 6.23
N SER A 76 6.33 15.67 6.38
CA SER A 76 7.77 15.87 6.47
C SER A 76 8.41 16.30 5.14
N GLY A 77 7.67 16.29 4.03
CA GLY A 77 8.15 16.70 2.71
C GLY A 77 8.79 15.59 1.87
N THR A 78 8.60 14.32 2.22
CA THR A 78 9.05 13.18 1.40
C THR A 78 8.19 13.09 0.14
N TYR A 79 8.82 13.09 -1.03
CA TYR A 79 8.13 12.94 -2.32
C TYR A 79 8.02 11.46 -2.71
N TYR A 80 6.88 11.09 -3.27
CA TYR A 80 6.64 9.75 -3.81
C TYR A 80 5.59 9.78 -4.93
N GLN A 81 5.54 8.71 -5.71
CA GLN A 81 4.52 8.52 -6.75
C GLN A 81 3.50 7.48 -6.30
N ALA A 82 2.23 7.73 -6.57
CA ALA A 82 1.14 6.79 -6.32
C ALA A 82 0.15 6.79 -7.48
N PHE A 83 -0.52 5.65 -7.67
CA PHE A 83 -1.66 5.57 -8.56
C PHE A 83 -2.89 6.18 -7.85
N CYS A 84 -3.57 7.07 -8.56
CA CYS A 84 -4.82 7.67 -8.13
C CYS A 84 -5.97 7.10 -8.96
N ASP A 85 -6.96 6.56 -8.26
CA ASP A 85 -8.28 6.32 -8.83
C ASP A 85 -9.14 7.58 -8.63
N MET A 86 -9.36 8.29 -9.74
CA MET A 86 -10.14 9.51 -9.84
C MET A 86 -11.57 9.24 -10.29
N THR A 87 -11.99 7.98 -10.37
CA THR A 87 -13.28 7.57 -10.93
C THR A 87 -14.22 7.01 -9.87
N THR A 88 -13.80 6.01 -9.08
CA THR A 88 -14.69 5.24 -8.19
C THR A 88 -15.34 6.10 -7.12
N ALA A 89 -16.66 6.03 -7.00
CA ALA A 89 -17.45 6.78 -6.01
C ALA A 89 -17.14 8.29 -5.97
N GLY A 90 -16.84 8.90 -7.12
CA GLY A 90 -16.43 10.30 -7.20
C GLY A 90 -14.93 10.54 -7.08
N GLY A 91 -14.09 9.50 -7.03
CA GLY A 91 -12.63 9.54 -7.12
C GLY A 91 -11.91 10.06 -5.88
N GLY A 92 -10.59 10.29 -6.04
CA GLY A 92 -9.72 10.80 -4.97
C GLY A 92 -9.03 9.68 -4.17
N TRP A 93 -9.10 8.43 -4.63
CA TRP A 93 -8.52 7.28 -3.97
C TRP A 93 -7.02 7.17 -4.25
N THR A 94 -6.21 7.08 -3.19
CA THR A 94 -4.75 6.98 -3.27
C THR A 94 -4.30 5.56 -3.03
N LEU A 95 -3.65 4.90 -3.99
CA LEU A 95 -3.00 3.61 -3.75
C LEU A 95 -1.87 3.78 -2.74
N VAL A 96 -1.95 3.08 -1.61
CA VAL A 96 -0.97 3.19 -0.52
C VAL A 96 -0.19 1.91 -0.27
N ALA A 97 -0.77 0.76 -0.60
CA ALA A 97 -0.14 -0.54 -0.41
C ALA A 97 -0.72 -1.60 -1.35
N SER A 98 0.01 -2.71 -1.49
CA SER A 98 -0.49 -3.96 -2.05
C SER A 98 0.12 -5.15 -1.32
N VAL A 99 -0.71 -6.15 -1.03
CA VAL A 99 -0.30 -7.47 -0.56
C VAL A 99 -0.27 -8.41 -1.76
N HIS A 100 0.89 -8.99 -2.04
CA HIS A 100 1.12 -9.87 -3.17
C HIS A 100 1.77 -11.18 -2.70
N GLU A 101 1.15 -12.31 -3.04
CA GLU A 101 1.71 -13.63 -2.77
C GLU A 101 2.68 -14.06 -3.88
N ASN A 102 3.98 -14.08 -3.58
CA ASN A 102 5.01 -14.45 -4.54
C ASN A 102 5.21 -15.97 -4.65
N ASN A 103 4.97 -16.72 -3.57
CA ASN A 103 5.15 -18.17 -3.53
C ASN A 103 4.35 -18.79 -2.38
N ILE A 104 3.10 -19.18 -2.64
CA ILE A 104 2.19 -19.78 -1.64
C ILE A 104 2.74 -21.04 -0.93
N LYS A 105 3.78 -21.68 -1.49
CA LYS A 105 4.48 -22.82 -0.88
C LYS A 105 5.65 -22.41 0.03
N GLY A 106 6.21 -21.22 -0.18
CA GLY A 106 7.13 -20.57 0.75
C GLY A 106 6.34 -20.17 1.99
N LYS A 107 6.79 -20.60 3.16
CA LYS A 107 6.10 -20.33 4.43
C LYS A 107 6.92 -19.34 5.22
N CYS A 108 6.45 -18.10 5.26
CA CYS A 108 7.14 -16.98 5.89
C CYS A 108 8.60 -16.86 5.42
N SER A 109 8.75 -16.76 4.11
CA SER A 109 10.02 -16.74 3.38
C SER A 109 10.26 -15.37 2.72
N LEU A 110 11.33 -15.23 1.94
CA LEU A 110 11.60 -13.98 1.22
C LEU A 110 10.40 -13.59 0.33
N GLY A 111 9.90 -12.37 0.51
CA GLY A 111 8.69 -11.87 -0.14
C GLY A 111 7.46 -11.85 0.76
N ASP A 112 7.41 -12.61 1.85
CA ASP A 112 6.29 -12.62 2.81
C ASP A 112 6.35 -11.40 3.77
N ARG A 113 6.32 -10.19 3.22
CA ARG A 113 6.56 -8.94 3.97
C ARG A 113 5.37 -8.54 4.83
N TRP A 114 4.17 -8.96 4.48
CA TRP A 114 2.96 -8.68 5.23
C TRP A 114 2.68 -9.71 6.34
N SER A 115 3.59 -10.65 6.53
CA SER A 115 3.61 -11.61 7.63
C SER A 115 5.00 -11.65 8.28
N SER A 116 5.88 -12.55 7.81
CA SER A 116 7.26 -12.67 8.29
C SER A 116 8.15 -13.22 7.18
N GLN A 117 9.33 -12.63 6.99
CA GLN A 117 10.36 -13.20 6.11
C GLN A 117 11.41 -14.00 6.89
N GLN A 118 11.24 -14.12 8.21
CA GLN A 118 12.17 -14.79 9.13
C GLN A 118 11.70 -16.19 9.54
N GLY A 119 10.81 -16.79 8.75
CA GLY A 119 10.15 -18.04 9.08
C GLY A 119 9.02 -17.87 10.09
N ASN A 120 8.50 -19.02 10.52
CA ASN A 120 7.45 -19.13 11.52
C ASN A 120 8.07 -19.27 12.93
N ASP A 121 8.32 -18.15 13.61
CA ASP A 121 9.04 -18.08 14.88
C ASP A 121 8.22 -17.42 15.98
N GLN A 122 7.93 -18.18 17.04
CA GLN A 122 7.18 -17.72 18.20
C GLN A 122 7.89 -16.57 18.95
N ASN A 123 9.22 -16.47 18.84
CA ASN A 123 10.01 -15.39 19.44
C ASN A 123 9.95 -14.10 18.61
N LEU A 124 9.43 -14.16 17.38
CA LEU A 124 9.14 -13.02 16.52
C LEU A 124 7.62 -12.89 16.29
N PRO A 125 6.82 -12.69 17.36
CA PRO A 125 5.36 -12.80 17.27
C PRO A 125 4.71 -11.73 16.38
N GLU A 126 5.39 -10.61 16.11
CA GLU A 126 4.95 -9.53 15.19
C GLU A 126 5.37 -9.77 13.73
N GLY A 127 6.23 -10.77 13.48
CA GLY A 127 6.83 -10.98 12.16
C GLY A 127 7.65 -9.78 11.73
N ASP A 128 7.50 -9.38 10.47
CA ASP A 128 8.17 -8.19 9.92
C ASP A 128 7.57 -6.86 10.47
N GLY A 129 6.39 -6.91 11.10
CA GLY A 129 5.73 -5.74 11.71
C GLY A 129 5.30 -4.67 10.69
N THR A 130 5.26 -5.01 9.40
CA THR A 130 5.04 -4.11 8.27
C THR A 130 3.76 -3.29 8.38
N TRP A 131 2.68 -3.86 8.91
CA TRP A 131 1.39 -3.18 9.10
C TRP A 131 1.46 -1.95 10.02
N ALA A 132 2.42 -1.90 10.94
CA ALA A 132 2.50 -0.86 11.98
C ALA A 132 3.89 -0.22 12.09
N ASN A 133 4.67 -0.24 11.00
CA ASN A 133 5.96 0.47 10.87
C ASN A 133 5.93 1.46 9.69
N THR A 134 7.00 2.25 9.53
CA THR A 134 7.14 3.26 8.46
C THR A 134 8.03 2.79 7.31
N VAL A 135 8.44 1.51 7.28
CA VAL A 135 9.20 0.95 6.17
C VAL A 135 8.33 0.93 4.91
N THR A 136 8.92 1.30 3.77
CA THR A 136 8.29 1.34 2.44
C THR A 136 9.07 0.46 1.47
N PHE A 137 8.39 -0.09 0.46
CA PHE A 137 8.98 -0.97 -0.55
C PHE A 137 8.13 -1.02 -1.82
N GLY A 138 8.71 -1.55 -2.90
CA GLY A 138 8.06 -1.68 -4.19
C GLY A 138 7.86 -0.34 -4.92
N SER A 139 7.15 -0.41 -6.03
CA SER A 139 6.69 0.76 -6.80
C SER A 139 5.21 0.60 -7.12
N ALA A 140 4.51 1.71 -7.34
CA ALA A 140 3.09 1.66 -7.68
C ALA A 140 2.86 0.76 -8.89
N GLU A 141 3.57 0.97 -10.00
CA GLU A 141 3.42 0.15 -11.22
C GLU A 141 3.69 -1.36 -11.00
N GLY A 142 4.52 -1.70 -10.01
CA GLY A 142 4.84 -3.08 -9.63
C GLY A 142 3.87 -3.74 -8.65
N SER A 143 2.78 -3.07 -8.25
CA SER A 143 1.87 -3.54 -7.18
C SER A 143 1.18 -4.88 -7.47
N THR A 144 1.16 -5.35 -8.71
CA THR A 144 0.63 -6.66 -9.08
C THR A 144 1.73 -7.72 -9.27
N SER A 145 3.00 -7.35 -9.14
CA SER A 145 4.17 -8.22 -9.38
C SER A 145 5.02 -8.47 -8.12
N ASP A 146 4.95 -7.58 -7.13
CA ASP A 146 5.54 -7.74 -5.79
C ASP A 146 4.75 -6.87 -4.81
N ASP A 147 5.03 -6.98 -3.52
CA ASP A 147 4.42 -6.11 -2.52
C ASP A 147 4.73 -4.65 -2.78
N TYR A 148 3.78 -3.80 -2.40
CA TYR A 148 3.93 -2.36 -2.47
C TYR A 148 3.53 -1.73 -1.15
N LYS A 149 4.29 -0.74 -0.68
CA LYS A 149 3.91 0.13 0.43
C LYS A 149 4.64 1.46 0.29
N ASN A 150 3.88 2.56 0.21
CA ASN A 150 4.44 3.91 0.08
C ASN A 150 4.23 4.75 1.35
N PRO A 151 4.86 5.94 1.44
CA PRO A 151 4.71 6.81 2.60
C PRO A 151 3.28 7.21 2.94
N GLY A 152 2.38 7.29 1.95
CA GLY A 152 0.97 7.60 2.16
C GLY A 152 0.24 6.62 3.07
N TYR A 153 0.71 5.37 3.18
CA TYR A 153 0.15 4.36 4.08
C TYR A 153 0.11 4.82 5.55
N TYR A 154 1.16 5.50 6.02
CA TYR A 154 1.25 5.96 7.40
C TYR A 154 1.00 7.47 7.56
N ASP A 155 1.08 8.22 6.47
CA ASP A 155 1.06 9.69 6.48
C ASP A 155 -0.31 10.30 6.12
N ILE A 156 -1.07 9.69 5.20
CA ILE A 156 -2.38 10.24 4.78
C ILE A 156 -3.39 10.08 5.92
N SER A 157 -4.13 11.15 6.22
CA SER A 157 -5.35 11.10 7.05
C SER A 157 -6.56 10.91 6.13
N ALA A 158 -7.08 9.70 6.10
CA ALA A 158 -8.22 9.26 5.31
C ALA A 158 -9.41 8.90 6.21
N LYS A 159 -10.56 8.65 5.57
CA LYS A 159 -11.80 8.24 6.22
C LYS A 159 -12.15 6.79 5.89
N ASP A 160 -11.90 6.41 4.64
CA ASP A 160 -12.34 5.14 4.08
C ASP A 160 -11.21 4.40 3.35
N VAL A 161 -11.44 3.11 3.10
CA VAL A 161 -10.56 2.28 2.28
C VAL A 161 -11.28 1.77 1.04
N SER A 162 -10.57 1.64 -0.07
CA SER A 162 -10.98 0.83 -1.22
C SER A 162 -10.00 -0.30 -1.43
N VAL A 163 -10.50 -1.47 -1.84
CA VAL A 163 -9.69 -2.66 -2.07
C VAL A 163 -10.01 -3.24 -3.44
N TRP A 164 -8.96 -3.48 -4.22
CA TRP A 164 -9.05 -4.13 -5.52
C TRP A 164 -8.27 -5.43 -5.50
N HIS A 165 -8.89 -6.51 -5.98
CA HIS A 165 -8.22 -7.77 -6.28
C HIS A 165 -7.88 -7.79 -7.76
N VAL A 166 -6.61 -7.62 -8.08
CA VAL A 166 -6.13 -7.48 -9.47
C VAL A 166 -5.21 -8.66 -9.80
N PRO A 167 -5.42 -9.38 -10.91
CA PRO A 167 -4.56 -10.49 -11.30
C PRO A 167 -3.07 -10.14 -11.27
N ASN A 168 -2.23 -11.10 -10.86
CA ASN A 168 -0.80 -10.91 -10.77
C ASN A 168 -0.18 -10.59 -12.14
N ASN A 169 0.84 -9.73 -12.16
CA ASN A 169 1.56 -9.22 -13.32
C ASN A 169 0.70 -8.44 -14.32
N GLU A 170 -0.47 -7.97 -13.90
CA GLU A 170 -1.33 -7.14 -14.74
C GLU A 170 -0.76 -5.71 -14.85
N GLN A 171 -0.82 -5.13 -16.05
CA GLN A 171 -0.30 -3.79 -16.29
C GLN A 171 -1.23 -2.72 -15.70
N LEU A 172 -0.66 -1.61 -15.21
CA LEU A 172 -1.39 -0.52 -14.54
C LEU A 172 -2.65 -0.05 -15.29
N LYS A 173 -2.56 0.07 -16.62
CA LYS A 173 -3.68 0.54 -17.46
C LYS A 173 -4.88 -0.41 -17.50
N SER A 174 -4.67 -1.69 -17.17
CA SER A 174 -5.69 -2.74 -17.21
C SER A 174 -6.30 -3.03 -15.85
N TRP A 175 -5.76 -2.50 -14.75
CA TRP A 175 -6.18 -2.87 -13.39
C TRP A 175 -7.68 -2.69 -13.17
N THR A 176 -8.24 -1.53 -13.53
CA THR A 176 -9.67 -1.24 -13.36
C THR A 176 -10.56 -2.24 -14.09
N SER A 177 -10.17 -2.66 -15.30
CA SER A 177 -10.97 -3.58 -16.14
C SER A 177 -10.74 -5.07 -15.83
N SER A 178 -9.59 -5.42 -15.26
CA SER A 178 -9.18 -6.80 -14.97
C SER A 178 -9.46 -7.23 -13.54
N ALA A 179 -9.69 -6.28 -12.63
CA ALA A 179 -9.97 -6.56 -11.24
C ALA A 179 -11.16 -7.52 -11.11
N ILE A 180 -10.93 -8.64 -10.42
CA ILE A 180 -11.95 -9.65 -10.17
C ILE A 180 -12.92 -9.24 -9.05
N LEU A 181 -12.49 -8.30 -8.22
CA LEU A 181 -13.27 -7.75 -7.13
C LEU A 181 -12.80 -6.32 -6.84
N ARG A 182 -13.75 -5.39 -6.72
CA ARG A 182 -13.49 -4.01 -6.28
C ARG A 182 -14.60 -3.58 -5.34
N TYR A 183 -14.23 -3.02 -4.21
CA TYR A 183 -15.18 -2.48 -3.26
C TYR A 183 -14.53 -1.36 -2.44
N HIS A 184 -15.36 -0.59 -1.74
CA HIS A 184 -14.91 0.45 -0.83
C HIS A 184 -15.82 0.56 0.40
N THR A 185 -15.31 1.17 1.45
CA THR A 185 -16.11 1.57 2.62
C THR A 185 -16.67 2.99 2.42
N GLU A 186 -17.80 3.26 3.07
CA GLU A 186 -18.39 4.61 3.16
C GLU A 186 -18.73 5.00 4.62
N SER A 187 -18.28 4.17 5.57
CA SER A 187 -18.58 4.33 7.00
C SER A 187 -17.67 5.36 7.68
N GLN A 188 -16.60 5.81 7.01
CA GLN A 188 -15.59 6.71 7.53
C GLN A 188 -14.86 6.14 8.77
N PHE A 189 -14.81 4.81 8.89
CA PHE A 189 -14.31 4.11 10.09
C PHE A 189 -12.87 4.47 10.45
N LEU A 190 -12.01 4.86 9.48
CA LEU A 190 -10.63 5.24 9.78
C LEU A 190 -10.56 6.47 10.70
N THR A 191 -11.59 7.33 10.71
CA THR A 191 -11.66 8.52 11.58
C THR A 191 -11.49 8.16 13.06
N GLU A 192 -12.09 7.05 13.51
CA GLU A 192 -12.01 6.56 14.90
C GLU A 192 -10.75 5.72 15.18
N HIS A 193 -9.93 5.50 14.15
CA HIS A 193 -8.75 4.66 14.17
C HIS A 193 -7.46 5.39 13.76
N GLY A 194 -7.47 6.73 13.83
CA GLY A 194 -6.28 7.57 13.58
C GLY A 194 -6.04 7.90 12.10
N GLY A 195 -7.05 7.71 11.26
CA GLY A 195 -7.07 8.17 9.87
C GLY A 195 -6.39 7.25 8.86
N ASN A 196 -5.71 6.18 9.26
CA ASN A 196 -5.13 5.22 8.32
C ASN A 196 -4.87 3.85 8.99
N LEU A 197 -4.48 2.86 8.18
CA LEU A 197 -4.24 1.51 8.67
C LEU A 197 -3.00 1.41 9.56
N TYR A 198 -1.98 2.24 9.36
CA TYR A 198 -0.83 2.29 10.28
C TYR A 198 -1.28 2.59 11.72
N HIS A 199 -2.11 3.62 11.91
CA HIS A 199 -2.65 3.95 13.23
C HIS A 199 -3.65 2.90 13.74
N LEU A 200 -4.46 2.32 12.84
CA LEU A 200 -5.35 1.20 13.17
C LEU A 200 -4.54 0.02 13.73
N PHE A 201 -3.47 -0.41 13.07
CA PHE A 201 -2.65 -1.55 13.51
C PHE A 201 -1.72 -1.21 14.67
N LYS A 202 -1.43 0.07 14.95
CA LYS A 202 -0.88 0.49 16.24
C LYS A 202 -1.88 0.29 17.39
N LYS A 203 -3.17 0.57 17.16
CA LYS A 203 -4.25 0.34 18.13
C LYS A 203 -4.60 -1.15 18.27
N TYR A 204 -4.52 -1.90 17.17
CA TYR A 204 -4.77 -3.34 17.10
C TYR A 204 -3.53 -4.06 16.56
N PRO A 205 -2.54 -4.39 17.41
CA PRO A 205 -1.30 -5.03 16.94
C PRO A 205 -1.57 -6.38 16.25
N VAL A 206 -0.90 -6.59 15.11
CA VAL A 206 -0.84 -7.88 14.40
C VAL A 206 0.29 -8.69 15.03
N ARG A 207 -0.02 -9.37 16.12
CA ARG A 207 0.96 -10.06 16.97
C ARG A 207 0.39 -11.36 17.51
N PHE A 208 1.13 -12.47 17.36
CA PHE A 208 0.77 -13.76 17.97
C PHE A 208 0.60 -13.64 19.49
N GLY A 209 -0.47 -14.23 20.03
CA GLY A 209 -0.74 -14.25 21.47
C GLY A 209 -1.22 -12.91 22.06
N ALA A 210 -1.48 -11.90 21.23
CA ALA A 210 -1.96 -10.59 21.70
C ALA A 210 -3.46 -10.54 21.99
N GLY A 211 -4.20 -11.62 21.71
CA GLY A 211 -5.63 -11.70 21.93
C GLY A 211 -6.20 -13.05 21.50
N GLN A 212 -7.52 -13.16 21.62
CA GLN A 212 -8.28 -14.39 21.35
C GLN A 212 -9.32 -14.15 20.26
N CYS A 213 -9.69 -15.24 19.58
CA CYS A 213 -10.81 -15.22 18.64
C CYS A 213 -12.12 -14.76 19.34
N LYS A 214 -12.96 -14.03 18.59
CA LYS A 214 -14.26 -13.44 18.98
C LYS A 214 -14.20 -12.30 20.00
N SER A 215 -13.32 -12.35 20.98
CA SER A 215 -13.25 -11.35 22.06
C SER A 215 -12.33 -10.17 21.74
N ASP A 216 -11.20 -10.41 21.06
CA ASP A 216 -10.19 -9.37 20.79
C ASP A 216 -10.07 -9.01 19.30
N MET A 217 -11.08 -9.32 18.49
CA MET A 217 -11.07 -8.96 17.07
C MET A 217 -11.10 -7.44 16.88
N GLY A 218 -10.43 -6.95 15.84
CA GLY A 218 -10.48 -5.55 15.44
C GLY A 218 -11.78 -5.18 14.70
N PRO A 219 -11.84 -3.95 14.18
CA PRO A 219 -13.06 -3.40 13.59
C PRO A 219 -13.43 -4.11 12.28
N SER A 220 -14.73 -4.14 12.00
CA SER A 220 -15.29 -4.54 10.71
C SER A 220 -16.13 -3.40 10.14
N SER A 221 -15.97 -3.09 8.86
CA SER A 221 -16.81 -2.11 8.16
C SER A 221 -17.56 -2.77 7.01
N PRO A 222 -18.84 -2.45 6.77
CA PRO A 222 -19.52 -2.86 5.55
C PRO A 222 -18.85 -2.22 4.32
N VAL A 223 -19.00 -2.86 3.16
CA VAL A 223 -18.46 -2.38 1.88
C VAL A 223 -19.55 -2.24 0.81
N VAL A 224 -19.31 -1.33 -0.12
CA VAL A 224 -20.07 -1.16 -1.36
C VAL A 224 -19.22 -1.72 -2.50
N TYR A 225 -19.80 -2.57 -3.33
CA TYR A 225 -19.09 -3.21 -4.44
C TYR A 225 -19.14 -2.34 -5.70
N ASP A 226 -17.97 -2.09 -6.30
CA ASP A 226 -17.80 -1.47 -7.61
C ASP A 226 -17.64 -2.53 -8.71
N THR A 227 -17.21 -3.73 -8.33
CA THR A 227 -17.08 -4.92 -9.20
C THR A 227 -17.22 -6.16 -8.33
N GLY A 228 -18.09 -7.09 -8.73
CA GLY A 228 -18.50 -8.24 -7.91
C GLY A 228 -19.62 -7.89 -6.92
N ASP A 229 -19.85 -8.77 -5.97
CA ASP A 229 -20.91 -8.71 -4.96
C ASP A 229 -20.61 -9.68 -3.79
N LYS A 230 -21.55 -9.81 -2.85
CA LYS A 230 -21.41 -10.71 -1.69
C LYS A 230 -21.26 -12.18 -2.09
N ASP A 231 -21.99 -12.62 -3.11
CA ASP A 231 -22.05 -14.03 -3.51
C ASP A 231 -20.79 -14.43 -4.27
N SER A 232 -20.37 -13.62 -5.24
CA SER A 232 -19.09 -13.79 -5.95
C SER A 232 -17.91 -13.74 -4.97
N THR A 233 -17.93 -12.87 -3.96
CA THR A 233 -16.91 -12.86 -2.90
C THR A 233 -16.87 -14.19 -2.13
N ALA A 234 -18.02 -14.72 -1.69
CA ALA A 234 -18.06 -16.02 -1.02
C ALA A 234 -17.54 -17.14 -1.93
N ASN A 235 -17.91 -17.12 -3.21
CA ASN A 235 -17.48 -18.09 -4.21
C ASN A 235 -15.97 -18.05 -4.46
N LEU A 236 -15.32 -16.89 -4.36
CA LEU A 236 -13.87 -16.76 -4.51
C LEU A 236 -13.09 -17.49 -3.41
N TYR A 237 -13.61 -17.59 -2.19
CA TYR A 237 -13.00 -18.33 -1.08
C TYR A 237 -13.41 -19.81 -1.03
N GLY A 238 -14.49 -20.18 -1.71
CA GLY A 238 -14.96 -21.55 -1.85
C GLY A 238 -16.12 -21.93 -0.90
N PRO A 239 -16.97 -22.90 -1.28
CA PRO A 239 -18.26 -23.14 -0.64
C PRO A 239 -18.19 -23.69 0.80
N SER A 240 -17.09 -24.35 1.17
CA SER A 240 -16.90 -24.80 2.56
C SER A 240 -16.54 -23.63 3.47
N VAL A 241 -15.60 -22.78 3.01
CA VAL A 241 -15.07 -21.64 3.77
C VAL A 241 -16.12 -20.53 3.86
N GLY A 242 -16.96 -20.36 2.82
CA GLY A 242 -18.05 -19.38 2.80
C GLY A 242 -19.11 -19.52 3.90
N LYS A 243 -19.06 -20.59 4.72
CA LYS A 243 -19.93 -20.77 5.90
C LYS A 243 -19.33 -20.19 7.18
N GLU A 244 -18.06 -19.82 7.17
CA GLU A 244 -17.30 -19.35 8.33
C GLU A 244 -17.17 -17.82 8.40
N PHE A 245 -17.82 -17.11 7.48
CA PHE A 245 -17.83 -15.66 7.42
C PHE A 245 -19.12 -15.12 6.80
N GLU A 246 -19.34 -13.82 6.95
CA GLU A 246 -20.34 -13.04 6.23
C GLU A 246 -19.65 -12.17 5.16
N SER A 247 -20.04 -12.30 3.88
CA SER A 247 -19.52 -11.45 2.80
C SER A 247 -20.09 -10.01 2.83
N GLY A 248 -19.34 -9.07 2.26
CA GLY A 248 -19.72 -7.65 2.18
C GLY A 248 -19.21 -6.80 3.32
N PHE A 249 -18.06 -7.18 3.88
CA PHE A 249 -17.35 -6.44 4.91
C PHE A 249 -15.86 -6.37 4.60
N ILE A 250 -15.14 -5.54 5.33
CA ILE A 250 -13.70 -5.66 5.51
C ILE A 250 -13.43 -5.67 7.01
N THR A 251 -12.63 -6.63 7.47
CA THR A 251 -12.31 -6.78 8.89
C THR A 251 -10.80 -6.72 9.09
N PHE A 252 -10.36 -6.05 10.16
CA PHE A 252 -8.95 -5.89 10.48
C PHE A 252 -8.60 -6.55 11.82
N ARG A 253 -7.37 -7.06 11.91
CA ARG A 253 -6.77 -7.73 13.07
C ARG A 253 -7.70 -8.75 13.73
N VAL A 254 -7.69 -9.96 13.20
CA VAL A 254 -8.46 -11.10 13.74
C VAL A 254 -7.52 -12.15 14.30
N PHE A 255 -8.05 -13.04 15.12
CA PHE A 255 -7.30 -14.15 15.71
C PHE A 255 -7.93 -15.48 15.31
N ASN A 256 -7.09 -16.47 15.00
CA ASN A 256 -7.55 -17.84 14.89
C ASN A 256 -7.69 -18.52 16.27
N ALA A 257 -8.13 -19.78 16.28
CA ALA A 257 -8.29 -20.57 17.51
C ALA A 257 -6.97 -20.74 18.30
N ASP A 258 -5.83 -20.64 17.62
CA ASP A 258 -4.49 -20.78 18.18
C ASP A 258 -3.83 -19.43 18.52
N GLN A 259 -4.57 -18.32 18.53
CA GLN A 259 -4.08 -16.96 18.83
C GLN A 259 -3.08 -16.38 17.80
N ALA A 260 -2.97 -16.98 16.62
CA ALA A 260 -2.27 -16.34 15.51
C ALA A 260 -3.08 -15.13 15.03
N ALA A 261 -2.40 -14.00 14.91
CA ALA A 261 -3.00 -12.77 14.41
C ALA A 261 -2.95 -12.77 12.88
N VAL A 262 -4.10 -12.54 12.24
CA VAL A 262 -4.22 -12.34 10.80
C VAL A 262 -4.67 -10.90 10.54
N ALA A 263 -4.00 -10.21 9.63
CA ALA A 263 -4.06 -8.75 9.57
C ALA A 263 -5.37 -8.22 8.97
N MET A 264 -5.85 -8.82 7.87
CA MET A 264 -6.99 -8.29 7.13
C MET A 264 -7.82 -9.40 6.47
N CYS A 265 -9.13 -9.35 6.66
CA CYS A 265 -10.11 -10.19 5.96
C CYS A 265 -10.78 -9.36 4.86
N SER A 266 -10.45 -9.68 3.61
CA SER A 266 -10.82 -8.87 2.45
C SER A 266 -12.17 -9.32 1.88
N GLY A 267 -13.19 -8.49 2.00
CA GLY A 267 -14.54 -8.77 1.49
C GLY A 267 -15.43 -9.56 2.45
N VAL A 268 -14.91 -9.93 3.63
CA VAL A 268 -15.60 -10.82 4.58
C VAL A 268 -15.42 -10.41 6.04
N LYS A 269 -16.41 -10.76 6.87
CA LYS A 269 -16.39 -10.66 8.33
C LYS A 269 -16.43 -12.07 8.94
N PRO A 270 -15.38 -12.51 9.66
CA PRO A 270 -15.37 -13.84 10.30
C PRO A 270 -16.56 -14.07 11.23
N THR A 271 -17.12 -15.27 11.20
CA THR A 271 -18.08 -15.78 12.21
C THR A 271 -17.47 -16.93 13.02
N GLU A 272 -16.45 -17.61 12.47
CA GLU A 272 -15.69 -18.67 13.12
C GLU A 272 -14.20 -18.33 13.33
N CYS A 273 -13.47 -19.25 13.97
CA CYS A 273 -12.09 -19.03 14.44
C CYS A 273 -11.01 -19.61 13.50
N ASN A 274 -11.29 -19.71 12.20
CA ASN A 274 -10.32 -20.15 11.20
C ASN A 274 -10.01 -19.09 10.11
N PRO A 275 -9.71 -17.82 10.49
CA PRO A 275 -9.46 -16.74 9.53
C PRO A 275 -8.27 -16.99 8.60
N GLN A 276 -7.34 -17.91 8.93
CA GLN A 276 -6.23 -18.29 8.05
C GLN A 276 -6.69 -18.90 6.70
N HIS A 277 -7.97 -19.16 6.51
CA HIS A 277 -8.51 -19.69 5.25
C HIS A 277 -9.19 -18.63 4.37
N TYR A 278 -9.30 -17.39 4.84
CA TYR A 278 -9.98 -16.30 4.11
C TYR A 278 -9.50 -14.87 4.48
N CYS A 279 -8.41 -14.76 5.23
CA CYS A 279 -7.78 -13.50 5.60
C CYS A 279 -6.27 -13.55 5.27
N ILE A 280 -5.67 -12.39 5.07
CA ILE A 280 -4.29 -12.21 4.58
C ILE A 280 -3.45 -11.36 5.55
N GLY A 281 -2.14 -11.47 5.40
CA GLY A 281 -1.12 -10.90 6.29
C GLY A 281 -1.20 -11.49 7.70
N GLY A 282 -0.16 -11.33 8.50
CA GLY A 282 -0.18 -11.90 9.83
C GLY A 282 0.95 -11.46 10.75
N GLY A 283 0.96 -12.03 11.95
CA GLY A 283 2.12 -12.00 12.82
C GLY A 283 3.19 -12.98 12.34
N GLY A 284 4.24 -13.15 13.12
CA GLY A 284 5.36 -14.04 12.76
C GLY A 284 5.23 -15.48 13.24
N PHE A 285 4.09 -15.85 13.83
CA PHE A 285 3.88 -17.22 14.29
C PHE A 285 2.44 -17.72 14.14
N PHE A 286 2.33 -18.92 13.59
CA PHE A 286 1.16 -19.77 13.47
C PHE A 286 1.52 -21.16 14.01
N SER A 287 0.62 -21.77 14.80
CA SER A 287 0.86 -23.11 15.38
C SER A 287 1.08 -24.18 14.31
N ASP A 288 0.35 -24.10 13.20
CA ASP A 288 0.65 -24.86 11.99
C ASP A 288 1.46 -23.98 11.02
N HIS A 289 2.75 -24.32 10.84
CA HIS A 289 3.66 -23.59 9.97
C HIS A 289 3.19 -23.50 8.51
N GLN A 290 2.30 -24.39 8.06
CA GLN A 290 1.72 -24.33 6.71
C GLN A 290 0.78 -23.13 6.51
N GLN A 291 0.45 -22.41 7.60
CA GLN A 291 -0.39 -21.22 7.61
C GLN A 291 0.39 -19.92 7.60
N CYS A 292 1.72 -19.96 7.73
CA CYS A 292 2.57 -18.77 7.73
C CYS A 292 2.82 -18.30 6.28
N GLY A 293 2.60 -17.02 6.02
CA GLY A 293 2.81 -16.37 4.72
C GLY A 293 1.78 -15.26 4.49
N ASP A 294 1.97 -14.49 3.42
CA ASP A 294 1.12 -13.32 3.16
C ASP A 294 -0.31 -13.72 2.82
N PHE A 295 -0.52 -14.80 2.04
CA PHE A 295 -1.85 -15.39 1.82
C PHE A 295 -2.12 -16.60 2.73
N THR A 296 -1.45 -16.66 3.88
CA THR A 296 -1.68 -17.61 4.97
C THR A 296 -1.92 -19.06 4.49
N ALA A 297 -3.13 -19.61 4.68
CA ALA A 297 -3.55 -20.93 4.23
C ALA A 297 -4.85 -20.88 3.39
N LEU A 298 -4.91 -20.00 2.38
CA LEU A 298 -5.99 -19.91 1.38
C LEU A 298 -6.12 -21.13 0.43
N LYS A 299 -6.02 -22.37 0.95
CA LYS A 299 -5.98 -23.61 0.15
C LYS A 299 -7.26 -23.91 -0.63
N GLN A 300 -8.41 -23.46 -0.13
CA GLN A 300 -9.72 -23.70 -0.74
C GLN A 300 -10.21 -22.54 -1.61
N ALA A 301 -9.49 -21.41 -1.58
CA ALA A 301 -9.79 -20.28 -2.42
C ALA A 301 -9.51 -20.59 -3.89
N SER A 302 -10.23 -19.89 -4.77
CA SER A 302 -10.05 -19.98 -6.20
C SER A 302 -8.63 -19.56 -6.62
N LYS A 303 -8.18 -20.08 -7.77
CA LYS A 303 -6.94 -19.61 -8.39
C LYS A 303 -7.00 -18.12 -8.74
N HIS A 304 -8.16 -17.63 -9.14
CA HIS A 304 -8.35 -16.21 -9.43
C HIS A 304 -8.03 -15.34 -8.21
N LEU A 305 -8.49 -15.73 -7.02
CA LEU A 305 -8.18 -15.00 -5.79
C LEU A 305 -6.70 -15.13 -5.40
N THR A 306 -6.19 -16.36 -5.34
CA THR A 306 -4.80 -16.64 -4.89
C THR A 306 -3.72 -16.18 -5.87
N GLN A 307 -4.10 -15.82 -7.10
CA GLN A 307 -3.23 -15.25 -8.12
C GLN A 307 -3.62 -13.80 -8.46
N SER A 308 -4.23 -13.09 -7.51
CA SER A 308 -4.48 -11.66 -7.58
C SER A 308 -3.86 -10.95 -6.39
N ALA A 309 -3.18 -9.84 -6.64
CA ALA A 309 -2.69 -8.94 -5.62
C ALA A 309 -3.85 -8.14 -5.03
N VAL A 310 -3.75 -7.82 -3.74
CA VAL A 310 -4.77 -7.04 -3.02
C VAL A 310 -4.26 -5.61 -2.87
N LEU A 311 -4.75 -4.72 -3.72
CA LEU A 311 -4.38 -3.29 -3.73
C LEU A 311 -5.24 -2.52 -2.72
N LEU A 312 -4.61 -1.67 -1.92
CA LEU A 312 -5.24 -0.90 -0.84
C LEU A 312 -5.16 0.59 -1.14
N PHE A 313 -6.33 1.25 -1.08
CA PHE A 313 -6.49 2.66 -1.38
C PHE A 313 -7.10 3.42 -0.22
N TYR A 314 -6.76 4.70 -0.10
CA TYR A 314 -7.31 5.62 0.90
C TYR A 314 -8.05 6.81 0.28
N ARG A 315 -9.12 7.25 0.96
CA ARG A 315 -9.81 8.51 0.69
C ARG A 315 -10.34 9.13 1.97
#